data_AF-A0A3R6DNB4-F1
#
_entry.id   AF-A0A3R6DNB4-F1
#
_cell.length_a   1.000
_cell.length_b   1.000
_cell.length_c   1.000
_cell.angle_alpha   90.00
_cell.angle_beta   90.00
_cell.angle_gamma   90.00
#
_symmetry.space_group_name_H-M   'P 1'
#
loop_
_entity.id
_entity.type
_entity.pdbx_description
1 polymer ?
#
loop_
_entity_poly.entity_id
_entity_poly.type
_entity_poly.pdbx_seq_one_letter_code
_entity_poly.pdbx_strand_id
1 'polypeptide(L)'
;MLELISNIIVKGGAFAEDTSLPILCKRLNLLYGRNGSGKSTIAKCLKTLSQTASDCNYTASFPDDKNKELDSNVYVYDENFVSDNFKINQDGLTSIVMLGHQVGLDEKLNKLEKQILDYVSANKQFTLSQKFIDYKSHWDAYFNYAENLICDVVKILQSRNYDKSLAYYVLYTAYFYNLIGNGKRSVFFLSQFERYGVDLKNWTVPIQDLYAKIAISKTSKI
;
A
#
# COMPACT_ATOMS: atom_id res chain seq x y z
N MET A 1 -37.98 6.50 47.16
CA MET A 1 -37.38 7.42 46.17
C MET A 1 -37.77 7.07 44.73
N LEU A 2 -37.57 5.83 44.25
CA LEU A 2 -38.03 5.42 42.90
C LEU A 2 -39.56 5.39 42.70
N GLU A 3 -40.34 5.41 43.79
CA GLU A 3 -41.83 5.33 43.76
C GLU A 3 -42.52 6.63 43.30
N LEU A 4 -41.77 7.68 42.97
CA LEU A 4 -42.30 9.01 42.61
C LEU A 4 -42.18 9.34 41.12
N ILE A 5 -41.50 8.51 40.32
CA ILE A 5 -41.32 8.77 38.88
C ILE A 5 -42.31 7.93 38.10
N SER A 6 -43.48 8.51 37.81
CA SER A 6 -44.48 7.86 36.96
C SER A 6 -44.17 8.04 35.47
N ASN A 7 -43.61 9.20 35.12
CA ASN A 7 -43.52 9.68 33.75
C ASN A 7 -42.10 10.14 33.40
N ILE A 8 -41.75 9.99 32.12
CA ILE A 8 -40.55 10.54 31.51
C ILE A 8 -40.94 11.33 30.27
N ILE A 9 -40.31 12.48 30.06
CA ILE A 9 -40.48 13.27 28.84
C ILE A 9 -39.33 12.93 27.91
N VAL A 10 -39.64 12.54 26.67
CA VAL A 10 -38.64 12.21 25.65
C VAL A 10 -38.87 12.99 24.37
N LYS A 11 -37.78 13.33 23.69
CA LYS A 11 -37.80 13.91 22.35
C LYS A 11 -36.64 13.35 21.53
N GLY A 12 -36.87 13.20 20.23
CA GLY A 12 -35.89 12.67 19.27
C GLY A 12 -36.38 11.43 18.54
N GLY A 13 -35.86 11.22 17.33
CA GLY A 13 -36.19 10.08 16.46
C GLY A 13 -37.70 9.97 16.18
N ALA A 14 -38.35 8.95 16.74
CA ALA A 14 -39.79 8.70 16.59
C ALA A 14 -40.69 9.71 17.33
N PHE A 15 -40.13 10.55 18.22
CA PHE A 15 -40.86 11.57 18.98
C PHE A 15 -40.40 12.96 18.52
N ALA A 16 -41.15 13.56 17.58
CA ALA A 16 -40.81 14.86 17.02
C ALA A 16 -40.93 15.99 18.07
N GLU A 17 -41.91 15.86 18.97
CA GLU A 17 -42.18 16.79 20.07
C GLU A 17 -41.96 16.12 21.42
N ASP A 18 -41.86 16.95 22.47
CA ASP A 18 -41.75 16.49 23.85
C ASP A 18 -42.95 15.61 24.21
N THR A 19 -42.69 14.32 24.34
CA THR A 19 -43.73 13.31 24.57
C THR A 19 -43.59 12.74 25.98
N SER A 20 -44.64 12.92 26.79
CA SER A 20 -44.70 12.35 28.14
C SER A 20 -45.13 10.88 28.09
N LEU A 21 -44.31 10.01 28.65
CA LEU A 21 -44.48 8.56 28.62
C LEU A 21 -44.58 7.99 30.06
N PRO A 22 -45.71 7.35 30.42
CA PRO A 22 -45.93 6.79 31.76
C PRO A 22 -45.29 5.39 31.92
N ILE A 23 -43.99 5.27 31.64
CA ILE A 23 -43.29 3.98 31.50
C ILE A 23 -42.62 3.53 32.80
N LEU A 24 -42.51 4.38 33.83
CA LEU A 24 -41.75 4.09 35.06
C LEU A 24 -42.64 3.79 36.27
N CYS A 25 -43.92 3.45 36.03
CA CYS A 25 -44.94 3.27 37.06
C CYS A 25 -44.71 2.07 38.01
N LYS A 26 -43.80 1.14 37.69
CA LYS A 26 -43.50 -0.07 38.48
C LYS A 26 -41.99 -0.29 38.60
N ARG A 27 -41.59 -1.18 39.52
CA ARG A 27 -40.18 -1.61 39.67
C ARG A 27 -39.63 -2.33 38.43
N LEU A 28 -40.50 -3.02 37.70
CA LEU A 28 -40.19 -3.68 36.44
C LEU A 28 -41.24 -3.24 35.41
N ASN A 29 -40.78 -2.71 34.28
CA ASN A 29 -41.64 -2.26 33.19
C ASN A 29 -41.19 -2.97 31.92
N LEU A 30 -42.14 -3.62 31.22
CA LEU A 30 -41.89 -4.28 29.95
C LEU A 30 -42.45 -3.42 28.81
N LEU A 31 -41.56 -2.92 27.96
CA LEU A 31 -41.95 -2.20 26.76
C LEU A 31 -41.76 -3.10 25.53
N TYR A 32 -42.83 -3.38 24.82
CA TYR A 32 -42.82 -4.19 23.60
C TYR A 32 -43.66 -3.55 22.50
N GLY A 33 -43.41 -3.93 21.25
CA GLY A 33 -44.05 -3.32 20.08
C GLY A 33 -43.37 -3.74 18.79
N ARG A 34 -43.97 -3.42 17.63
CA ARG A 34 -43.47 -3.80 16.31
C ARG A 34 -42.12 -3.12 15.97
N ASN A 35 -41.38 -3.65 15.02
CA ASN A 35 -40.17 -2.98 14.52
C ASN A 35 -40.53 -1.58 13.99
N GLY A 36 -39.72 -0.57 14.35
CA GLY A 36 -40.00 0.83 14.05
C GLY A 36 -40.92 1.56 15.04
N SER A 37 -41.47 0.90 16.07
CA SER A 37 -42.38 1.54 17.04
C SER A 37 -41.70 2.48 18.06
N GLY A 38 -40.43 2.84 17.88
CA GLY A 38 -39.72 3.76 18.78
C GLY A 38 -39.09 3.15 20.04
N LYS A 39 -39.05 1.81 20.20
CA LYS A 39 -38.44 1.16 21.38
C LYS A 39 -36.96 1.56 21.58
N SER A 40 -36.14 1.37 20.53
CA SER A 40 -34.72 1.74 20.58
C SER A 40 -34.52 3.26 20.68
N THR A 41 -35.49 4.06 20.21
CA THR A 41 -35.50 5.52 20.40
C THR A 41 -35.63 5.89 21.87
N ILE A 42 -36.53 5.25 22.62
CA ILE A 42 -36.68 5.47 24.07
C ILE A 42 -35.38 5.12 24.81
N ALA A 43 -34.73 4.00 24.46
CA ALA A 43 -33.44 3.63 25.04
C ALA A 43 -32.37 4.70 24.79
N LYS A 44 -32.30 5.26 23.56
CA LYS A 44 -31.38 6.35 23.22
C LYS A 44 -31.68 7.63 24.00
N CYS A 45 -32.94 8.01 24.15
CA CYS A 45 -33.34 9.16 24.98
C CYS A 45 -32.95 8.94 26.46
N LEU A 46 -33.19 7.75 27.03
CA LEU A 46 -32.81 7.45 28.42
C LEU A 46 -31.29 7.54 28.64
N LYS A 47 -30.49 7.21 27.63
CA LYS A 47 -29.02 7.27 27.71
C LYS A 47 -28.52 8.70 27.97
N THR A 48 -29.24 9.72 27.49
CA THR A 48 -28.86 11.12 27.69
C THR A 48 -29.02 11.60 29.12
N LEU A 49 -29.78 10.88 29.97
CA LEU A 49 -29.85 11.18 31.40
C LEU A 49 -28.51 10.87 32.09
N SER A 50 -27.91 9.74 31.71
CA SER A 50 -26.66 9.22 32.30
C SER A 50 -25.37 9.88 31.80
N GLN A 51 -25.40 10.42 30.58
CA GLN A 51 -24.23 10.95 29.90
C GLN A 51 -24.44 12.44 29.64
N THR A 52 -23.60 13.28 30.24
CA THR A 52 -23.54 14.71 29.90
C THR A 52 -23.03 14.88 28.48
N ALA A 53 -23.98 14.94 27.55
CA ALA A 53 -23.85 15.36 26.15
C ALA A 53 -22.96 14.52 25.22
N SER A 54 -23.58 13.97 24.16
CA SER A 54 -22.88 13.71 22.90
C SER A 54 -23.77 13.70 21.66
N ASP A 55 -25.08 13.41 21.77
CA ASP A 55 -26.01 13.48 20.62
C ASP A 55 -27.12 14.52 20.84
N CYS A 56 -27.07 15.64 20.10
CA CYS A 56 -28.02 16.75 20.17
C CYS A 56 -29.46 16.38 19.75
N ASN A 57 -29.66 15.19 19.20
CA ASN A 57 -30.89 14.76 18.54
C ASN A 57 -31.86 14.00 19.45
N TYR A 58 -31.44 13.64 20.66
CA TYR A 58 -32.26 12.95 21.64
C TYR A 58 -32.19 13.68 22.97
N THR A 59 -33.32 13.79 23.65
CA THR A 59 -33.38 14.32 25.01
C THR A 59 -34.35 13.50 25.83
N ALA A 60 -34.05 13.40 27.12
CA ALA A 60 -34.96 12.90 28.12
C ALA A 60 -34.87 13.79 29.36
N SER A 61 -36.01 13.98 30.03
CA SER A 61 -36.07 14.68 31.30
C SER A 61 -37.19 14.12 32.17
N PHE A 62 -37.01 14.26 33.48
CA PHE A 62 -38.08 13.99 34.43
C PHE A 62 -38.96 15.24 34.60
N PRO A 63 -40.28 15.08 34.80
CA PRO A 63 -41.19 16.21 34.98
C PRO A 63 -40.88 17.08 36.21
N ASP A 64 -40.25 16.50 37.24
CA ASP A 64 -39.95 17.17 38.51
C ASP A 64 -38.45 17.41 38.72
N ASP A 65 -38.10 18.64 39.10
CA ASP A 65 -36.73 19.14 39.30
C ASP A 65 -35.99 18.46 40.47
N LYS A 66 -36.71 17.72 41.33
CA LYS A 66 -36.15 16.94 42.44
C LYS A 66 -35.43 15.66 42.00
N ASN A 67 -35.58 15.25 40.74
CA ASN A 67 -35.03 14.00 40.22
C ASN A 67 -33.67 14.16 39.53
N LYS A 68 -33.06 15.36 39.55
CA LYS A 68 -31.73 15.62 38.99
C LYS A 68 -30.61 14.74 39.57
N GLU A 69 -30.74 14.29 40.81
CA GLU A 69 -29.78 13.34 41.42
C GLU A 69 -29.90 11.92 40.86
N LEU A 70 -31.02 11.56 40.21
CA LEU A 70 -31.19 10.26 39.57
C LEU A 70 -30.61 10.23 38.15
N ASP A 71 -30.43 11.37 37.51
CA ASP A 71 -29.87 11.46 36.16
C ASP A 71 -28.51 10.74 36.08
N SER A 72 -27.69 10.85 37.12
CA SER A 72 -26.36 10.21 37.23
C SER A 72 -26.37 8.70 37.52
N ASN A 73 -27.53 8.12 37.86
CA ASN A 73 -27.69 6.70 38.24
C ASN A 73 -28.49 5.88 37.20
N VAL A 74 -28.66 6.40 36.00
CA VAL A 74 -29.28 5.68 34.88
C VAL A 74 -28.21 4.87 34.14
N TYR A 75 -28.46 3.58 33.92
CA TYR A 75 -27.60 2.72 33.10
C TYR A 75 -28.39 2.14 31.95
N VAL A 76 -27.91 2.37 30.72
CA VAL A 76 -28.57 1.90 29.49
C VAL A 76 -27.71 0.86 28.80
N TYR A 77 -28.27 -0.34 28.66
CA TYR A 77 -27.67 -1.49 27.98
C TYR A 77 -28.38 -1.75 26.66
N ASP A 78 -28.20 -0.85 25.69
CA ASP A 78 -28.83 -0.93 24.35
C ASP A 78 -27.98 -1.74 23.36
N GLU A 79 -28.46 -1.88 22.12
CA GLU A 79 -27.75 -2.59 21.04
C GLU A 79 -26.34 -2.01 20.81
N ASN A 80 -26.19 -0.70 20.94
CA ASN A 80 -24.88 -0.03 20.81
C ASN A 80 -23.95 -0.40 21.98
N PHE A 81 -24.45 -0.45 23.21
CA PHE A 81 -23.67 -0.93 24.35
C PHE A 81 -23.16 -2.36 24.10
N VAL A 82 -24.00 -3.23 23.55
CA VAL A 82 -23.59 -4.60 23.19
C VAL A 82 -22.54 -4.58 22.08
N SER A 83 -22.74 -3.83 20.98
CA SER A 83 -21.76 -3.79 19.88
C SER A 83 -20.41 -3.22 20.29
N ASP A 84 -20.41 -2.22 21.16
CA ASP A 84 -19.20 -1.50 21.56
C ASP A 84 -18.38 -2.28 22.60
N ASN A 85 -19.07 -3.04 23.47
CA ASN A 85 -18.43 -3.72 24.59
C ASN A 85 -18.29 -5.23 24.41
N PHE A 86 -18.96 -5.82 23.42
CA PHE A 86 -18.96 -7.26 23.16
C PHE A 86 -18.63 -7.50 21.69
N LYS A 87 -17.43 -8.00 21.42
CA LYS A 87 -17.09 -8.57 20.10
C LYS A 87 -17.08 -10.09 20.16
N ILE A 88 -17.87 -10.69 19.27
CA ILE A 88 -17.94 -12.12 19.06
C ILE A 88 -16.95 -12.44 17.92
N ASN A 89 -15.75 -12.87 18.27
CA ASN A 89 -14.83 -13.42 17.29
C ASN A 89 -15.18 -14.90 17.11
N GLN A 90 -15.75 -15.23 15.94
CA GLN A 90 -16.09 -16.57 15.41
C GLN A 90 -17.52 -17.08 15.70
N ASP A 91 -18.08 -17.74 14.68
CA ASP A 91 -19.37 -18.43 14.71
C ASP A 91 -19.32 -19.69 15.60
N GLY A 92 -20.25 -19.78 16.56
CA GLY A 92 -20.48 -20.98 17.37
C GLY A 92 -20.57 -20.73 18.88
N LEU A 93 -20.88 -21.78 19.66
CA LEU A 93 -21.07 -21.77 21.12
C LEU A 93 -19.77 -21.56 21.94
N THR A 94 -18.64 -21.31 21.28
CA THR A 94 -17.32 -21.08 21.87
C THR A 94 -16.76 -19.69 21.56
N SER A 95 -17.63 -18.69 21.42
CA SER A 95 -17.17 -17.31 21.23
C SER A 95 -16.58 -16.75 22.52
N ILE A 96 -15.33 -16.31 22.45
CA ILE A 96 -14.68 -15.57 23.53
C ILE A 96 -15.29 -14.17 23.56
N VAL A 97 -16.03 -13.87 24.62
CA VAL A 97 -16.57 -12.53 24.87
C VAL A 97 -15.45 -11.65 25.41
N MET A 98 -14.89 -10.78 24.57
CA MET A 98 -13.96 -9.73 25.02
C MET A 98 -14.75 -8.56 25.59
N LEU A 99 -14.45 -8.16 26.83
CA LEU A 99 -15.14 -7.10 27.56
C LEU A 99 -14.30 -5.80 27.58
N GLY A 100 -14.88 -4.71 27.09
CA GLY A 100 -14.40 -3.34 27.36
C GLY A 100 -13.12 -2.89 26.64
N HIS A 101 -12.25 -2.14 27.33
CA HIS A 101 -11.13 -1.33 26.79
C HIS A 101 -10.09 -2.10 25.96
N GLN A 102 -10.06 -3.44 26.04
CA GLN A 102 -9.18 -4.30 25.24
C GLN A 102 -9.61 -4.37 23.75
N VAL A 103 -10.90 -4.20 23.45
CA VAL A 103 -11.43 -4.30 22.08
C VAL A 103 -10.87 -3.22 21.14
N GLY A 104 -10.60 -2.02 21.66
CA GLY A 104 -10.04 -0.91 20.88
C GLY A 104 -8.51 -0.94 20.76
N LEU A 105 -7.81 -1.67 21.64
CA LEU A 105 -6.35 -1.79 21.61
C LEU A 105 -5.89 -2.70 20.48
N ASP A 106 -6.57 -3.82 20.26
CA ASP A 106 -6.22 -4.75 19.18
C ASP A 106 -6.42 -4.13 17.78
N GLU A 107 -7.44 -3.29 17.61
CA GLU A 107 -7.63 -2.56 16.34
C GLU A 107 -6.50 -1.56 16.07
N LYS A 108 -6.07 -0.83 17.11
CA LYS A 108 -4.92 0.08 16.99
C LYS A 108 -3.65 -0.69 16.67
N LEU A 109 -3.42 -1.81 17.34
CA LEU A 109 -2.24 -2.65 17.14
C LEU A 109 -2.17 -3.18 15.70
N ASN A 110 -3.27 -3.76 15.21
CA ASN A 110 -3.38 -4.23 13.82
C ASN A 110 -3.18 -3.09 12.80
N LYS A 111 -3.71 -1.90 13.07
CA LYS A 111 -3.54 -0.74 12.19
C LYS A 111 -2.08 -0.26 12.14
N LEU A 112 -1.41 -0.22 13.29
CA LEU A 112 0.01 0.14 13.38
C LEU A 112 0.90 -0.88 12.68
N GLU A 113 0.65 -2.18 12.86
CA GLU A 113 1.41 -3.23 12.18
C GLU A 113 1.29 -3.12 10.65
N LYS A 114 0.07 -2.86 10.15
CA LYS A 114 -0.16 -2.65 8.72
C LYS A 114 0.60 -1.44 8.18
N GLN A 115 0.59 -0.32 8.91
CA GLN A 115 1.34 0.88 8.53
C GLN A 115 2.86 0.65 8.47
N ILE A 116 3.40 -0.12 9.40
CA ILE A 116 4.82 -0.48 9.41
C ILE A 116 5.16 -1.33 8.17
N LEU A 117 4.33 -2.31 7.85
CA LEU A 117 4.54 -3.18 6.69
C LEU A 117 4.51 -2.39 5.37
N ASP A 118 3.56 -1.48 5.22
CA ASP A 118 3.44 -0.59 4.06
C ASP A 118 4.68 0.34 3.94
N TYR A 119 5.16 0.90 5.05
CA TYR A 119 6.34 1.75 5.06
C TYR A 119 7.62 0.99 4.69
N VAL A 120 7.82 -0.22 5.21
CA VAL A 120 9.00 -1.05 4.92
C VAL A 120 9.02 -1.47 3.45
N SER A 121 7.88 -1.87 2.90
CA SER A 121 7.78 -2.30 1.51
C SER A 121 8.06 -1.15 0.52
N ALA A 122 7.55 0.05 0.79
CA ALA A 122 7.83 1.24 -0.02
C ALA A 122 9.31 1.64 -0.02
N ASN A 123 9.97 1.64 1.15
CA ASN A 123 11.38 1.99 1.25
C ASN A 123 12.31 0.98 0.58
N LYS A 124 11.96 -0.31 0.62
CA LYS A 124 12.72 -1.36 -0.08
C LYS A 124 12.68 -1.17 -1.60
N GLN A 125 11.52 -0.83 -2.15
CA GLN A 125 11.36 -0.50 -3.58
C GLN A 125 12.14 0.76 -3.96
N PHE A 126 12.06 1.81 -3.14
CA PHE A 126 12.82 3.05 -3.35
C PHE A 126 14.34 2.79 -3.40
N THR A 127 14.87 2.02 -2.44
CA THR A 127 16.31 1.68 -2.39
C THR A 127 16.77 0.89 -3.61
N LEU A 128 15.96 -0.06 -4.09
CA LEU A 128 16.26 -0.83 -5.31
C LEU A 128 16.26 0.06 -6.56
N SER A 129 15.31 1.00 -6.65
CA SER A 129 15.24 1.94 -7.77
C SER A 129 16.46 2.87 -7.82
N GLN A 130 16.92 3.39 -6.68
CA GLN A 130 18.13 4.22 -6.61
C GLN A 130 19.38 3.47 -7.06
N LYS A 131 19.60 2.25 -6.55
CA LYS A 131 20.73 1.41 -7.00
C LYS A 131 20.71 1.12 -8.49
N PHE A 132 19.52 0.96 -9.09
CA PHE A 132 19.39 0.77 -10.54
C PHE A 132 19.73 2.04 -11.32
N ILE A 133 19.29 3.21 -10.84
CA ILE A 133 19.60 4.51 -11.45
C ILE A 133 21.12 4.76 -11.40
N ASP A 134 21.76 4.51 -10.26
CA ASP A 134 23.21 4.67 -10.09
C ASP A 134 23.97 3.74 -11.04
N TYR A 135 23.59 2.45 -11.09
CA TYR A 135 24.18 1.47 -12.02
C TYR A 135 24.05 1.93 -13.48
N LYS A 136 22.87 2.42 -13.87
CA LYS A 136 22.62 2.90 -15.23
C LYS A 136 23.46 4.13 -15.57
N SER A 137 23.57 5.08 -14.63
CA SER A 137 24.41 6.28 -14.79
C SER A 137 25.88 5.91 -15.00
N HIS A 138 26.41 4.99 -14.21
CA HIS A 138 27.76 4.47 -14.41
C HIS A 138 27.92 3.77 -15.77
N TRP A 139 26.93 2.94 -16.16
CA TRP A 139 26.94 2.27 -17.46
C TRP A 139 26.96 3.27 -18.62
N ASP A 140 26.14 4.32 -18.57
CA ASP A 140 26.10 5.37 -19.59
C ASP A 140 27.45 6.12 -19.67
N ALA A 141 28.12 6.36 -18.54
CA ALA A 141 29.45 6.98 -18.53
C ALA A 141 30.52 6.10 -19.20
N TYR A 142 30.55 4.80 -18.88
CA TYR A 142 31.46 3.84 -19.53
C TYR A 142 31.15 3.68 -21.02
N PHE A 143 29.87 3.66 -21.38
CA PHE A 143 29.42 3.58 -22.76
C PHE A 143 29.88 4.78 -23.59
N ASN A 144 29.68 5.99 -23.05
CA ASN A 144 30.12 7.22 -23.71
C ASN A 144 31.65 7.27 -23.87
N TYR A 145 32.40 6.82 -22.86
CA TYR A 145 33.85 6.70 -22.96
C TYR A 145 34.29 5.73 -24.06
N ALA A 146 33.65 4.57 -24.17
CA ALA A 146 33.91 3.61 -25.23
C ALA A 146 33.58 4.18 -26.63
N GLU A 147 32.44 4.87 -26.79
CA GLU A 147 32.08 5.52 -28.06
C GLU A 147 33.11 6.59 -28.46
N ASN A 148 33.66 7.35 -27.50
CA ASN A 148 34.73 8.31 -27.77
C ASN A 148 36.00 7.63 -28.29
N LEU A 149 36.43 6.53 -27.66
CA LEU A 149 37.57 5.74 -28.15
C LEU A 149 37.32 5.17 -29.55
N ILE A 150 36.09 4.71 -29.82
CA ILE A 150 35.70 4.21 -31.14
C ILE A 150 35.76 5.32 -32.20
N CYS A 151 35.37 6.54 -31.85
CA CYS A 151 35.52 7.69 -32.76
C CYS A 151 36.97 7.88 -33.19
N ASP A 152 37.93 7.72 -32.27
CA ASP A 152 39.36 7.83 -32.59
C ASP A 152 39.84 6.67 -33.48
N VAL A 153 39.37 5.44 -33.24
CA VAL A 153 39.62 4.30 -34.14
C VAL A 153 39.09 4.61 -35.55
N VAL A 154 37.87 5.17 -35.67
CA VAL A 154 37.29 5.53 -36.98
C VAL A 154 38.13 6.60 -37.69
N LYS A 155 38.62 7.63 -36.98
CA LYS A 155 39.51 8.65 -37.57
C LYS A 155 40.81 8.03 -38.11
N ILE A 156 41.39 7.07 -37.39
CA ILE A 156 42.60 6.35 -37.83
C ILE A 156 42.30 5.48 -39.06
N LEU A 157 41.14 4.82 -39.11
CA LEU A 157 40.75 4.05 -40.30
C LEU A 157 40.59 4.94 -41.53
N GLN A 158 40.03 6.15 -41.36
CA GLN A 158 39.84 7.11 -42.44
C GLN A 158 41.17 7.66 -42.99
N SER A 159 42.21 7.79 -42.16
CA SER A 159 43.54 8.25 -42.60
C SER A 159 44.32 7.21 -43.43
N ARG A 160 43.72 6.04 -43.69
CA ARG A 160 44.27 4.92 -44.51
C ARG A 160 45.59 4.33 -43.99
N ASN A 161 45.92 4.55 -42.72
CA ASN A 161 47.15 4.05 -42.10
C ASN A 161 46.86 2.76 -41.29
N TYR A 162 46.32 1.75 -41.96
CA TYR A 162 45.91 0.50 -41.31
C TYR A 162 47.10 -0.43 -41.06
N ASP A 163 47.28 -0.89 -39.82
CA ASP A 163 48.26 -1.91 -39.44
C ASP A 163 47.62 -3.07 -38.67
N LYS A 164 48.41 -4.13 -38.40
CA LYS A 164 47.91 -5.32 -37.68
C LYS A 164 47.45 -5.01 -36.26
N SER A 165 48.02 -4.01 -35.59
CA SER A 165 47.56 -3.56 -34.27
C SER A 165 46.16 -2.98 -34.33
N LEU A 166 45.86 -2.21 -35.38
CA LEU A 166 44.54 -1.61 -35.58
C LEU A 166 43.45 -2.66 -35.81
N ALA A 167 43.80 -3.81 -36.40
CA ALA A 167 42.90 -4.93 -36.59
C ALA A 167 42.33 -5.48 -35.26
N TYR A 168 43.12 -5.47 -34.17
CA TYR A 168 42.62 -5.83 -32.84
C TYR A 168 41.52 -4.86 -32.40
N TYR A 169 41.76 -3.55 -32.48
CA TYR A 169 40.80 -2.53 -32.05
C TYR A 169 39.50 -2.60 -32.85
N VAL A 170 39.58 -2.84 -34.16
CA VAL A 170 38.40 -2.98 -35.02
C VAL A 170 37.58 -4.22 -34.67
N LEU A 171 38.24 -5.37 -34.43
CA LEU A 171 37.54 -6.60 -34.06
C LEU A 171 36.89 -6.50 -32.67
N TYR A 172 37.58 -5.92 -31.68
CA TYR A 172 37.00 -5.67 -30.36
C TYR A 172 35.83 -4.68 -30.43
N THR A 173 35.91 -3.68 -31.30
CA THR A 173 34.80 -2.74 -31.55
C THR A 173 33.60 -3.47 -32.15
N ALA A 174 33.82 -4.36 -33.12
CA ALA A 174 32.77 -5.20 -33.69
C ALA A 174 32.10 -6.09 -32.62
N TYR A 175 32.90 -6.66 -31.72
CA TYR A 175 32.41 -7.47 -30.61
C TYR A 175 31.58 -6.65 -29.61
N PHE A 176 32.08 -5.48 -29.22
CA PHE A 176 31.38 -4.56 -28.32
C PHE A 176 29.98 -4.23 -28.85
N TYR A 177 29.87 -3.85 -30.13
CA TYR A 177 28.58 -3.58 -30.75
C TYR A 177 27.67 -4.81 -30.84
N ASN A 178 28.24 -6.00 -31.00
CA ASN A 178 27.47 -7.25 -30.97
C ASN A 178 26.86 -7.49 -29.58
N LEU A 179 27.65 -7.29 -28.51
CA LEU A 179 27.21 -7.48 -27.13
C LEU A 179 26.06 -6.55 -26.73
N ILE A 180 26.11 -5.28 -27.15
CA ILE A 180 25.05 -4.31 -26.86
C ILE A 180 23.85 -4.43 -27.84
N GLY A 181 23.85 -5.43 -28.72
CA GLY A 181 22.76 -5.71 -29.66
C GLY A 181 22.75 -4.84 -30.93
N ASN A 182 23.73 -3.95 -31.13
CA ASN A 182 23.84 -3.12 -32.33
C ASN A 182 24.50 -3.90 -33.49
N GLY A 183 23.73 -4.80 -34.10
CA GLY A 183 24.20 -5.66 -35.18
C GLY A 183 24.72 -4.89 -36.41
N LYS A 184 24.10 -3.74 -36.75
CA LYS A 184 24.52 -2.93 -37.90
C LYS A 184 25.96 -2.42 -37.75
N ARG A 185 26.27 -1.79 -36.60
CA ARG A 185 27.64 -1.30 -36.32
C ARG A 185 28.61 -2.46 -36.16
N SER A 186 28.20 -3.55 -35.50
CA SER A 186 29.03 -4.75 -35.37
C SER A 186 29.49 -5.30 -36.73
N VAL A 187 28.55 -5.49 -37.66
CA VAL A 187 28.84 -5.97 -39.02
C VAL A 187 29.68 -4.97 -39.80
N PHE A 188 29.45 -3.67 -39.62
CA PHE A 188 30.30 -2.63 -40.24
C PHE A 188 31.76 -2.79 -39.84
N PHE A 189 32.08 -2.82 -38.54
CA PHE A 189 33.47 -2.95 -38.07
C PHE A 189 34.06 -4.31 -38.45
N LEU A 190 33.28 -5.39 -38.39
CA LEU A 190 33.73 -6.70 -38.86
C LEU A 190 34.10 -6.68 -40.36
N SER A 191 33.30 -6.01 -41.20
CA SER A 191 33.61 -5.88 -42.62
C SER A 191 34.88 -5.07 -42.88
N GLN A 192 35.18 -4.08 -42.02
CA GLN A 192 36.44 -3.35 -42.11
C GLN A 192 37.60 -4.29 -41.78
N PHE A 193 37.51 -5.07 -40.71
CA PHE A 193 38.52 -6.08 -40.35
C PHE A 193 38.78 -7.07 -41.50
N GLU A 194 37.72 -7.60 -42.13
CA GLU A 194 37.81 -8.53 -43.26
C GLU A 194 38.43 -7.89 -44.51
N ARG A 195 38.11 -6.62 -44.80
CA ARG A 195 38.57 -5.91 -46.00
C ARG A 195 40.10 -5.72 -46.05
N TYR A 196 40.75 -5.60 -44.90
CA TYR A 196 42.21 -5.40 -44.84
C TYR A 196 43.02 -6.70 -44.98
N GLY A 197 42.36 -7.85 -45.22
CA GLY A 197 43.04 -9.09 -45.62
C GLY A 197 43.91 -9.70 -44.51
N VAL A 198 43.54 -9.47 -43.24
CA VAL A 198 44.28 -10.00 -42.10
C VAL A 198 44.08 -11.51 -42.00
N ASP A 199 45.17 -12.28 -42.15
CA ASP A 199 45.12 -13.74 -41.99
C ASP A 199 44.89 -14.13 -40.52
N LEU A 200 43.66 -14.53 -40.21
CA LEU A 200 43.20 -14.99 -38.90
C LEU A 200 43.96 -16.22 -38.37
N LYS A 201 44.54 -17.05 -39.24
CA LYS A 201 45.25 -18.27 -38.82
C LYS A 201 46.49 -17.99 -37.97
N ASN A 202 47.06 -16.79 -38.13
CA ASN A 202 48.25 -16.36 -37.40
C ASN A 202 47.91 -15.64 -36.08
N TRP A 203 46.64 -15.59 -35.69
CA TRP A 203 46.17 -14.93 -34.49
C TRP A 203 45.93 -15.92 -33.35
N THR A 204 45.90 -15.43 -32.12
CA THR A 204 45.66 -16.26 -30.95
C THR A 204 44.27 -16.91 -30.99
N VAL A 205 44.14 -18.12 -30.44
CA VAL A 205 42.87 -18.87 -30.40
C VAL A 205 41.69 -18.04 -29.86
N PRO A 206 41.83 -17.24 -28.77
CA PRO A 206 40.74 -16.40 -28.29
C PRO A 206 40.22 -15.39 -29.32
N ILE A 207 41.10 -14.87 -30.19
CA ILE A 207 40.70 -13.93 -31.24
C ILE A 207 39.98 -14.66 -32.37
N GLN A 208 40.41 -15.86 -32.72
CA GLN A 208 39.71 -16.70 -33.70
C GLN A 208 38.29 -17.04 -33.21
N ASP A 209 38.15 -17.41 -31.92
CA ASP A 209 36.85 -17.67 -31.29
C ASP A 209 35.96 -16.43 -31.25
N LEU A 210 36.54 -15.26 -30.95
CA LEU A 210 35.84 -13.97 -30.95
C LEU A 210 35.29 -13.64 -32.33
N TYR A 211 36.12 -13.78 -33.36
CA TYR A 211 35.70 -13.59 -34.75
C TYR A 211 34.57 -14.56 -35.13
N ALA A 212 34.71 -15.85 -34.81
CA ALA A 212 33.69 -16.86 -35.10
C ALA A 212 32.34 -16.50 -34.46
N LYS A 213 32.31 -16.06 -33.20
CA LYS A 213 31.09 -15.63 -32.50
C LYS A 213 30.36 -14.48 -33.21
N ILE A 214 31.11 -13.50 -33.72
CA ILE A 214 30.54 -12.33 -34.42
C ILE A 214 30.15 -12.71 -35.86
N ALA A 215 30.93 -13.56 -36.52
CA ALA A 215 30.65 -14.03 -37.87
C ALA A 215 29.38 -14.89 -37.93
N ILE A 216 29.15 -15.73 -36.92
CA ILE A 216 27.90 -16.52 -36.79
C ILE A 216 26.69 -15.60 -36.54
N SER A 217 26.83 -14.55 -35.72
CA SER A 217 25.73 -13.61 -35.46
C SER A 217 25.36 -12.77 -36.70
N LYS A 218 26.30 -12.58 -37.62
CA LYS A 218 26.10 -11.94 -38.94
C LYS A 218 25.25 -12.82 -39.88
N THR A 219 25.42 -14.15 -39.87
CA THR A 219 24.66 -15.05 -40.75
C THR A 219 23.27 -15.40 -40.21
N SER A 220 23.05 -15.31 -38.90
CA SER A 220 21.74 -15.61 -38.27
C SER A 220 20.71 -14.45 -38.32
N LYS A 221 21.11 -13.26 -38.78
CA LYS A 221 20.26 -12.03 -38.79
C LYS A 221 19.93 -11.53 -40.21
N ILE A 222 20.24 -12.31 -41.24
CA ILE A 222 19.86 -12.07 -42.64
C ILE A 222 18.59 -12.86 -42.95
#